data_AF-A0A7C2PDU4-F1
#
_entry.id   AF-A0A7C2PDU4-F1
#
_cell.length_a   1.000
_cell.length_b   1.000
_cell.length_c   1.000
_cell.angle_alpha   90.00
_cell.angle_beta   90.00
_cell.angle_gamma   90.00
#
_symmetry.space_group_name_H-M   'P 1'
#
loop_
_entity.id
_entity.type
_entity.pdbx_description
1 polymer ?
#
loop_
_entity_poly.entity_id
_entity_poly.type
_entity_poly.pdbx_seq_one_letter_code
_entity_poly.pdbx_strand_id
1 'polypeptide(L)' 'MKKTFEYIKIKPTILLFGGRLALAEVVGVTRMTVWTWEKETGHIPAKHTAKVKKALVSRKKALDKAFNGIMR' A
#
# COMPACT_ATOMS: atom_id res chain seq x y z
N MET A 1 -19.16 4.70 -21.48
CA MET A 1 -18.50 5.22 -20.27
C MET A 1 -17.19 4.48 -20.04
N LYS A 2 -16.03 5.13 -20.22
CA LYS A 2 -14.74 4.54 -19.83
C LYS A 2 -14.71 4.52 -18.30
N LYS A 3 -14.87 3.35 -17.67
CA LYS A 3 -14.62 3.19 -16.24
C LYS A 3 -13.14 3.50 -16.01
N THR A 4 -12.84 4.67 -15.47
CA THR A 4 -11.50 5.01 -15.01
C THR A 4 -11.22 4.10 -13.82
N PHE A 5 -10.61 2.95 -14.07
CA PHE A 5 -10.21 2.05 -13.00
C PHE A 5 -9.18 2.78 -12.15
N GLU A 6 -9.56 3.09 -10.91
CA GLU A 6 -8.70 3.77 -9.96
C GLU A 6 -7.65 2.79 -9.45
N TYR A 7 -6.48 2.79 -10.09
CA TYR A 7 -5.37 1.90 -9.73
C TYR A 7 -4.43 2.57 -8.73
N ILE A 8 -4.01 1.83 -7.70
CA ILE A 8 -2.99 2.30 -6.76
C ILE A 8 -1.61 2.02 -7.36
N LYS A 9 -0.81 3.07 -7.52
CA LYS A 9 0.60 2.94 -7.93
C LYS A 9 1.38 2.17 -6.88
N ILE A 10 2.10 1.14 -7.30
CA ILE A 10 2.74 0.23 -6.34
C ILE A 10 4.00 0.79 -5.70
N LYS A 11 4.86 1.51 -6.43
CA LYS A 11 6.10 2.09 -5.91
C LYS A 11 5.90 3.02 -4.69
N PRO A 12 5.03 4.05 -4.75
CA PRO A 12 4.80 4.90 -3.58
C PRO A 12 4.20 4.10 -2.42
N THR A 13 3.37 3.10 -2.72
CA THR A 13 2.81 2.21 -1.70
C THR A 13 3.91 1.40 -1.01
N ILE A 14 4.84 0.80 -1.75
CA ILE A 14 6.00 0.08 -1.18
C ILE A 14 6.79 1.00 -0.26
N LEU A 15 7.07 2.24 -0.68
CA LEU A 15 7.77 3.23 0.15
C LEU A 15 7.01 3.53 1.45
N LEU A 16 5.71 3.84 1.35
CA LEU A 16 4.88 4.12 2.51
C LEU A 16 4.80 2.94 3.48
N PHE A 17 4.84 1.71 2.97
CA PHE A 17 4.80 0.53 3.82
C PHE A 17 6.15 0.16 4.44
N GLY A 18 7.26 0.72 3.96
CA GLY A 18 8.62 0.40 4.43
C GLY A 18 9.26 -0.76 3.68
N GLY A 19 8.74 -1.13 2.50
CA GLY A 19 9.32 -2.15 1.64
C GLY A 19 8.31 -3.18 1.12
N ARG A 20 8.79 -4.07 0.24
CA ARG A 20 7.96 -5.08 -0.43
C ARG A 20 7.41 -6.13 0.55
N LEU A 21 8.22 -6.52 1.54
CA LEU A 21 7.82 -7.50 2.54
C LEU A 21 6.67 -6.97 3.42
N ALA A 22 6.83 -5.75 3.95
CA ALA A 22 5.79 -5.11 4.76
C ALA A 22 4.47 -4.93 4.00
N LEU A 23 4.53 -4.55 2.72
CA LEU A 23 3.32 -4.49 1.89
C LEU A 23 2.70 -5.89 1.71
N ALA A 24 3.53 -6.91 1.47
CA ALA A 24 3.07 -8.28 1.26
C ALA A 24 2.35 -8.85 2.48
N GLU A 25 2.86 -8.61 3.69
CA GLU A 25 2.24 -9.01 4.96
C GLU A 25 0.88 -8.34 5.14
N VAL A 26 0.78 -7.05 4.85
CA VAL A 26 -0.47 -6.27 4.96
C VAL A 26 -1.55 -6.82 4.03
N VAL A 27 -1.20 -7.14 2.79
CA VAL A 27 -2.18 -7.65 1.83
C VAL A 27 -2.42 -9.16 1.94
N GLY A 28 -1.51 -9.90 2.57
CA GLY A 28 -1.56 -11.36 2.70
C GLY A 28 -1.11 -12.08 1.43
N VAL A 29 -0.01 -11.65 0.83
CA VAL A 29 0.63 -12.32 -0.32
C VAL A 29 2.13 -12.50 -0.07
N THR A 30 2.84 -13.11 -1.00
CA THR A 30 4.30 -13.25 -0.89
C THR A 30 5.02 -11.97 -1.34
N ARG A 31 6.24 -11.76 -0.83
CA ARG A 31 7.14 -10.69 -1.32
C ARG A 31 7.37 -10.79 -2.83
N MET A 32 7.46 -12.02 -3.37
CA MET A 32 7.65 -12.25 -4.80
C MET A 32 6.44 -11.73 -5.60
N THR A 33 5.23 -11.99 -5.13
CA THR A 33 4.00 -11.47 -5.75
C THR A 33 4.01 -9.94 -5.85
N VAL A 34 4.45 -9.24 -4.79
CA VAL A 34 4.59 -7.77 -4.81
C VAL A 34 5.66 -7.31 -5.81
N TRP A 35 6.77 -8.04 -5.90
CA TRP A 35 7.82 -7.76 -6.88
C TRP A 35 7.31 -7.92 -8.32
N THR A 36 6.55 -8.98 -8.60
CA THR A 36 5.90 -9.22 -9.90
C THR A 36 4.98 -8.06 -10.27
N TRP A 37 4.13 -7.60 -9.34
CA TRP A 37 3.26 -6.45 -9.60
C TRP A 37 4.05 -5.18 -9.94
N GLU A 38 5.16 -4.93 -9.25
CA GLU A 38 6.01 -3.78 -9.49
C GLU A 38 6.68 -3.83 -10.87
N LYS A 39 7.15 -5.00 -11.28
CA LYS A 39 7.88 -5.19 -12.54
C LYS A 39 6.98 -5.29 -13.75
N GLU A 40 5.85 -5.97 -13.63
CA GLU A 40 4.98 -6.27 -14.78
C GLU A 40 3.89 -5.23 -14.96
N THR A 41 3.27 -4.78 -13.86
CA THR A 41 2.05 -3.95 -13.94
C THR A 41 2.24 -2.52 -13.46
N GLY A 42 3.20 -2.28 -12.55
CA GLY A 42 3.39 -1.00 -11.86
C GLY A 42 2.26 -0.61 -10.90
N HIS A 43 1.25 -1.46 -10.71
CA HIS A 43 0.03 -1.17 -9.96
C HIS A 43 -0.37 -2.34 -9.05
N ILE A 44 -1.16 -2.04 -8.03
CA ILE A 44 -1.71 -3.06 -7.15
C ILE A 44 -3.02 -3.59 -7.78
N PRO A 45 -3.19 -4.92 -7.92
CA PRO A 45 -4.41 -5.48 -8.48
C PRO A 45 -5.67 -5.10 -7.68
N ALA A 46 -6.80 -4.90 -8.38
CA ALA A 46 -8.06 -4.45 -7.79
C ALA A 46 -8.51 -5.29 -6.57
N LYS A 47 -8.28 -6.61 -6.61
CA LYS A 47 -8.58 -7.53 -5.51
C LYS A 47 -7.89 -7.18 -4.18
N HIS A 48 -6.76 -6.46 -4.24
CA HIS A 48 -5.95 -6.07 -3.07
C HIS A 48 -6.09 -4.58 -2.73
N THR A 49 -6.62 -3.77 -3.64
CA THR A 49 -6.80 -2.32 -3.48
C THR A 49 -7.56 -1.96 -2.21
N ALA A 50 -8.66 -2.67 -1.89
CA ALA A 50 -9.46 -2.39 -0.70
C ALA A 50 -8.66 -2.60 0.60
N LYS A 51 -7.86 -3.67 0.66
CA LYS A 51 -6.99 -3.99 1.81
C LYS A 51 -5.91 -2.93 1.98
N VAL A 52 -5.28 -2.52 0.89
CA VAL A 52 -4.25 -1.46 0.89
C VAL A 52 -4.84 -0.13 1.36
N LYS A 53 -6.00 0.29 0.84
CA LYS A 53 -6.66 1.54 1.27
C LYS A 53 -6.94 1.53 2.78
N LYS A 54 -7.49 0.42 3.30
CA LYS A 54 -7.78 0.28 4.74
C LYS A 54 -6.51 0.38 5.59
N ALA A 55 -5.43 -0.27 5.15
CA ALA A 55 -4.14 -0.23 5.84
C ALA A 55 -3.49 1.17 5.80
N LEU A 56 -3.58 1.88 4.67
CA LEU A 56 -3.08 3.26 4.55
C LEU A 56 -3.80 4.23 5.50
N VAL A 57 -5.14 4.15 5.59
CA VAL A 57 -5.91 4.99 6.52
C VAL A 57 -5.53 4.72 7.97
N SER A 58 -5.37 3.44 8.33
CA SER A 58 -4.98 3.03 9.69
C SER A 58 -3.57 3.53 10.02
N ARG A 59 -2.63 3.41 9.07
CA ARG A 59 -1.24 3.87 9.25
C ARG A 59 -1.13 5.39 9.34
N LYS A 60 -1.88 6.14 8.53
CA LYS A 60 -1.93 7.61 8.64
C LYS A 60 -2.35 8.04 10.05
N LYS A 61 -3.42 7.44 10.59
CA LYS A 61 -3.88 7.74 11.96
C LYS A 61 -2.80 7.45 13.01
N ALA A 62 -2.07 6.33 12.87
CA ALA A 62 -0.99 5.99 13.77
C ALA A 62 0.19 6.97 13.68
N LEU A 63 0.57 7.36 12.46
CA LEU A 63 1.63 8.35 12.22
C LEU A 63 1.25 9.72 12.76
N ASP A 64 0.03 10.19 12.50
CA ASP A 64 -0.48 11.47 13.03
C ASP A 64 -0.44 11.47 14.57
N LYS A 65 -0.85 10.37 15.21
CA LYS A 65 -0.78 10.22 16.67
C LYS A 65 0.65 10.23 17.20
N ALA A 66 1.56 9.49 16.56
CA ALA A 66 2.96 9.42 16.96
C ALA A 66 3.65 10.78 16.82
N PHE A 67 3.43 11.46 15.69
CA PHE A 67 3.99 12.78 15.43
C PHE A 67 3.52 13.82 16.46
N ASN A 68 2.23 13.86 16.75
CA ASN A 68 1.68 14.77 17.77
C ASN A 68 2.21 14.48 19.19
N GLY A 69 2.62 13.25 19.47
CA GLY A 69 3.27 12.88 20.74
C GLY A 69 4.73 13.33 20.85
N ILE A 70 5.44 13.45 19.72
CA ILE A 70 6.82 13.94 19.67
C ILE A 70 6.88 15.47 19.80
N MET A 71 5.90 16.17 19.23
CA MET A 71 5.84 17.63 19.20
C MET A 71 5.26 18.27 20.47
N ARG A 72 4.92 17.48 21.50
CA ARG A 72 4.44 17.93 22.81
C ARG A 72 5.57 17.86 23.83
#